data_AF-A0ABD5RJZ3-F1
#
_entry.id   AF-A0ABD5RJZ3-F1
#
_cell.length_a   1.000
_cell.length_b   1.000
_cell.length_c   1.000
_cell.angle_alpha   90.00
_cell.angle_beta   90.00
_cell.angle_gamma   90.00
#
_symmetry.space_group_name_H-M   'P 1'
#
loop_
_entity.id
_entity.type
_entity.pdbx_description
1 polymer ?
#
loop_
_entity_poly.entity_id
_entity_poly.type
_entity_poly.pdbx_seq_one_letter_code
_entity_poly.pdbx_strand_id
1 'polypeptide(L)'
;MPHTPVDPDGGDDGGGAPGADSEPEADGQDADVVEISDGREKYVSLLTTDGDRVERGDVFLQHSTDAFAVSDDPAFPAESTDRYAKADLLRFEVKQHHSACFVTTAAAGDGETLDDLRGFRDGWLTNSRVGGTLVAGYERVSPPVARTLARHPDSRTTRVVRRHVDRCARLARRQARERSRVRVAGLGVVLVVLYLVGVALAVAGHAAIRARELVAGEAEAAYSASDSPRLTGRRSDADSRSD
;
A
#
# COMPACT_ATOMS: atom_id res chain seq x y z
N MET A 1 -48.57 30.05 -12.05
CA MET A 1 -49.41 30.32 -10.86
C MET A 1 -50.75 29.63 -11.08
N PRO A 2 -51.11 28.67 -10.21
CA PRO A 2 -51.94 29.06 -9.09
C PRO A 2 -51.38 28.59 -7.74
N HIS A 3 -51.38 29.53 -6.81
CA HIS A 3 -51.19 29.35 -5.38
C HIS A 3 -52.47 28.75 -4.78
N THR A 4 -52.32 27.76 -3.91
CA THR A 4 -53.31 27.42 -2.90
C THR A 4 -52.94 28.09 -1.58
N PRO A 5 -53.86 28.86 -0.96
CA PRO A 5 -53.71 29.36 0.40
C PRO A 5 -54.34 28.37 1.39
N VAL A 6 -53.68 28.12 2.53
CA VAL A 6 -54.32 27.52 3.71
C VAL A 6 -53.76 28.23 4.95
N ASP A 7 -54.70 28.55 5.83
CA ASP A 7 -54.71 29.57 6.88
C ASP A 7 -53.72 29.38 8.05
N PRO A 8 -53.42 30.48 8.77
CA PRO A 8 -52.86 30.47 10.11
C PRO A 8 -53.96 30.73 11.15
N ASP A 9 -54.25 29.80 12.07
CA ASP A 9 -54.74 30.19 13.40
C ASP A 9 -54.78 29.02 14.40
N GLY A 10 -54.56 29.36 15.67
CA GLY A 10 -55.19 28.71 16.81
C GLY A 10 -54.36 27.71 17.60
N GLY A 11 -53.86 28.14 18.76
CA GLY A 11 -53.39 27.22 19.80
C GLY A 11 -52.62 27.87 20.94
N ASP A 12 -53.28 28.79 21.64
CA ASP A 12 -52.91 29.30 22.97
C ASP A 12 -53.03 28.20 24.04
N ASP A 13 -52.47 28.48 25.22
CA ASP A 13 -52.74 27.91 26.54
C ASP A 13 -51.84 26.78 27.05
N GLY A 14 -51.03 27.11 28.07
CA GLY A 14 -50.60 26.12 29.05
C GLY A 14 -49.39 26.50 29.89
N GLY A 15 -49.55 27.44 30.82
CA GLY A 15 -48.54 27.73 31.84
C GLY A 15 -48.26 26.54 32.77
N GLY A 16 -46.99 26.39 33.16
CA GLY A 16 -46.55 25.38 34.13
C GLY A 16 -45.18 25.71 34.74
N ALA A 17 -45.21 26.36 35.91
CA ALA A 17 -44.25 26.37 37.02
C ALA A 17 -42.75 26.70 36.81
N PRO A 18 -42.17 27.59 37.64
CA PRO A 18 -40.72 27.71 37.82
C PRO A 18 -40.27 26.73 38.91
N GLY A 19 -39.29 25.88 38.61
CA GLY A 19 -38.73 24.99 39.63
C GLY A 19 -37.51 24.22 39.16
N ALA A 20 -36.47 24.31 39.99
CA ALA A 20 -35.28 23.49 40.06
C ALA A 20 -34.12 23.84 39.10
N ASP A 21 -33.20 24.62 39.68
CA ASP A 21 -31.77 24.57 39.41
C ASP A 21 -31.33 23.15 39.06
N SER A 22 -31.06 22.92 37.77
CA SER A 22 -30.34 21.74 37.29
C SER A 22 -28.97 22.25 36.87
N GLU A 23 -27.96 21.88 37.64
CA GLU A 23 -26.55 22.07 37.31
C GLU A 23 -26.28 21.47 35.92
N PRO A 24 -25.47 22.12 35.06
CA PRO A 24 -25.11 21.54 33.78
C PRO A 24 -24.15 20.37 34.04
N GLU A 25 -24.68 19.15 34.13
CA GLU A 25 -23.88 17.98 33.90
C GLU A 25 -23.38 18.05 32.46
N ALA A 26 -22.10 18.41 32.34
CA ALA A 26 -21.31 18.28 31.14
C ALA A 26 -21.13 16.79 30.83
N ASP A 27 -22.22 16.15 30.41
CA ASP A 27 -22.15 14.87 29.75
C ASP A 27 -21.63 15.17 28.34
N GLY A 28 -20.30 15.19 28.24
CA GLY A 28 -19.55 15.22 26.99
C GLY A 28 -19.84 13.93 26.23
N GLN A 29 -21.06 13.81 25.72
CA GLN A 29 -21.38 12.90 24.64
C GLN A 29 -20.61 13.43 23.45
N ASP A 30 -19.42 12.84 23.29
CA ASP A 30 -18.64 12.77 22.06
C ASP A 30 -19.64 12.64 20.92
N ALA A 31 -19.96 13.79 20.31
CA ALA A 31 -20.93 13.86 19.24
C ALA A 31 -20.38 12.96 18.15
N ASP A 32 -21.04 11.81 17.98
CA ASP A 32 -20.76 10.74 17.02
C ASP A 32 -20.30 11.35 15.70
N VAL A 33 -18.98 11.49 15.57
CA VAL A 33 -18.42 11.95 14.32
C VAL A 33 -18.45 10.72 13.44
N VAL A 34 -19.24 10.80 12.37
CA VAL A 34 -19.24 9.79 11.32
C VAL A 34 -17.83 9.75 10.72
N GLU A 35 -16.99 8.85 11.25
CA GLU A 35 -15.65 8.57 10.74
C GLU A 35 -15.80 7.82 9.43
N ILE A 36 -15.70 8.56 8.33
CA ILE A 36 -15.77 7.98 7.00
C ILE A 36 -14.39 7.37 6.69
N SER A 37 -14.34 6.04 6.66
CA SER A 37 -13.21 5.26 6.17
C SER A 37 -13.63 4.41 4.97
N ASP A 38 -12.77 4.28 3.98
CA ASP A 38 -12.98 3.34 2.87
C ASP A 38 -12.25 2.00 3.06
N GLY A 39 -11.59 1.80 4.22
CA GLY A 39 -10.92 0.56 4.60
C GLY A 39 -9.70 0.21 3.73
N ARG A 40 -9.13 1.18 3.01
CA ARG A 40 -7.98 0.96 2.12
C ARG A 40 -6.73 1.65 2.64
N GLU A 41 -5.60 0.98 2.47
CA GLU A 41 -4.27 1.54 2.73
C GLU A 41 -3.97 2.70 1.78
N LYS A 42 -3.34 3.74 2.33
CA LYS A 42 -3.04 5.00 1.66
C LYS A 42 -1.63 5.44 2.01
N TYR A 43 -1.11 6.29 1.14
CA TYR A 43 0.00 7.15 1.42
C TYR A 43 -0.54 8.53 1.76
N VAL A 44 -0.17 9.06 2.91
CA VAL A 44 -0.54 10.42 3.32
C VAL A 44 0.71 11.27 3.42
N SER A 45 0.65 12.46 2.86
CA SER A 45 1.65 13.51 3.03
C SER A 45 0.94 14.74 3.58
N LEU A 46 1.43 15.26 4.70
CA LEU A 46 0.85 16.42 5.36
C LEU A 46 1.94 17.46 5.66
N LEU A 47 1.54 18.72 5.57
CA LEU A 47 2.35 19.89 5.90
C LEU A 47 1.60 20.69 6.97
N THR A 48 2.18 20.83 8.16
CA THR A 48 1.57 21.57 9.27
C THR A 48 1.75 23.08 9.12
N THR A 49 0.99 23.87 9.87
CA THR A 49 1.13 25.33 9.96
C THR A 49 2.49 25.78 10.45
N ASP A 50 3.15 24.96 11.27
CA ASP A 50 4.50 25.21 11.77
C ASP A 50 5.59 24.90 10.73
N GLY A 51 5.20 24.35 9.57
CA GLY A 51 6.08 24.01 8.46
C GLY A 51 6.63 22.58 8.49
N ASP A 52 6.20 21.75 9.45
CA ASP A 52 6.62 20.35 9.53
C ASP A 52 5.97 19.52 8.45
N ARG A 53 6.78 18.69 7.79
CA ARG A 53 6.33 17.76 6.76
C ARG A 53 6.39 16.33 7.30
N VAL A 54 5.25 15.65 7.27
CA VAL A 54 5.12 14.25 7.66
C VAL A 54 4.65 13.43 6.45
N GLU A 55 5.29 12.29 6.23
CA GLU A 55 4.96 11.34 5.17
C GLU A 55 4.78 9.95 5.79
N ARG A 56 3.63 9.31 5.53
CA ARG A 56 3.33 7.96 5.99
C ARG A 56 2.78 7.14 4.82
N GLY A 57 3.34 5.95 4.60
CA GLY A 57 2.86 4.98 3.62
C GLY A 57 2.16 3.82 4.30
N ASP A 58 1.37 3.06 3.54
CA ASP A 58 0.66 1.86 4.00
C ASP A 58 -0.23 2.07 5.25
N VAL A 59 -0.88 3.24 5.35
CA VAL A 59 -1.75 3.62 6.49
C VAL A 59 -3.22 3.64 6.12
N PHE A 60 -4.08 3.33 7.08
CA PHE A 60 -5.52 3.57 7.01
C PHE A 60 -5.82 5.02 7.40
N LEU A 61 -6.79 5.61 6.71
CA LEU A 61 -7.22 6.98 6.94
C LEU A 61 -8.70 7.01 7.30
N GLN A 62 -9.01 7.61 8.43
CA GLN A 62 -10.34 8.10 8.79
C GLN A 62 -10.34 9.62 8.75
N HIS A 63 -11.47 10.22 8.41
CA HIS A 63 -11.63 11.66 8.53
C HIS A 63 -12.93 12.01 9.24
N SER A 64 -12.83 12.99 10.13
CA SER A 64 -13.94 13.64 10.81
C SER A 64 -14.16 15.04 10.22
N THR A 65 -15.05 15.83 10.82
CA THR A 65 -15.18 17.26 10.48
C THR A 65 -13.87 17.99 10.77
N ASP A 66 -13.27 17.74 11.94
CA ASP A 66 -12.20 18.57 12.49
C ASP A 66 -10.81 17.96 12.41
N ALA A 67 -10.69 16.66 12.10
CA ALA A 67 -9.41 15.96 12.10
C ALA A 67 -9.29 14.88 11.02
N PHE A 68 -8.04 14.47 10.79
CA PHE A 68 -7.67 13.23 10.12
C PHE A 68 -7.08 12.27 11.15
N ALA A 69 -7.52 11.02 11.16
CA ALA A 69 -6.92 9.95 11.94
C ALA A 69 -6.16 9.02 10.98
N VAL A 70 -4.89 8.77 11.29
CA VAL A 70 -3.97 7.97 10.47
C VAL A 70 -3.46 6.83 11.35
N SER A 71 -3.65 5.58 10.91
CA SER A 71 -3.22 4.40 11.66
C SER A 71 -2.63 3.34 10.74
N ASP A 72 -1.69 2.55 11.26
CA ASP A 72 -1.20 1.35 10.57
C ASP A 72 -2.20 0.16 10.70
N ASP A 73 -3.23 0.30 11.54
CA ASP A 73 -4.25 -0.73 11.82
C ASP A 73 -5.65 -0.25 11.39
N PRO A 74 -6.43 -1.04 10.63
CA PRO A 74 -7.77 -0.64 10.19
C PRO A 74 -8.79 -0.52 11.34
N ALA A 75 -8.46 -1.00 12.55
CA ALA A 75 -9.27 -0.84 13.76
C ALA A 75 -9.01 0.49 14.49
N PHE A 76 -8.00 1.27 14.08
CA PHE A 76 -7.64 2.56 14.67
C PHE A 76 -7.52 2.54 16.21
N PRO A 77 -6.66 1.67 16.79
CA PRO A 77 -6.44 1.66 18.24
C PRO A 77 -5.83 3.00 18.69
N ALA A 78 -6.26 3.50 19.85
CA ALA A 78 -5.94 4.86 20.29
C ALA A 78 -4.42 5.08 20.49
N GLU A 79 -3.69 4.03 20.87
CA GLU A 79 -2.25 4.08 21.15
C GLU A 79 -1.35 4.19 19.91
N SER A 80 -1.85 3.81 18.72
CA SER A 80 -1.08 3.85 17.47
C SER A 80 -1.77 4.65 16.36
N THR A 81 -2.78 5.43 16.72
CA THR A 81 -3.48 6.31 15.79
C THR A 81 -3.01 7.74 15.98
N ASP A 82 -2.32 8.27 14.97
CA ASP A 82 -1.96 9.68 14.92
C ASP A 82 -3.20 10.49 14.50
N ARG A 83 -3.57 11.49 15.30
CA ARG A 83 -4.67 12.43 15.00
C ARG A 83 -4.11 13.80 14.64
N TYR A 84 -4.50 14.31 13.47
CA TYR A 84 -4.10 15.61 12.95
C TYR A 84 -5.32 16.51 12.84
N ALA A 85 -5.39 17.57 13.65
CA ALA A 85 -6.45 18.55 13.55
C ALA A 85 -6.31 19.34 12.23
N LYS A 86 -7.41 19.49 11.48
CA LYS A 86 -7.39 20.18 10.18
C LYS A 86 -7.01 21.64 10.27
N ALA A 87 -7.27 22.29 11.41
CA ALA A 87 -6.87 23.66 11.67
C ALA A 87 -5.33 23.84 11.67
N ASP A 88 -4.60 22.77 11.99
CA ASP A 88 -3.14 22.78 12.10
C ASP A 88 -2.44 22.34 10.79
N LEU A 89 -3.21 22.09 9.73
CA LEU A 89 -2.71 21.59 8.45
C LEU A 89 -2.80 22.66 7.36
N LEU A 90 -1.66 23.00 6.75
CA LEU A 90 -1.62 23.81 5.53
C LEU A 90 -2.00 22.99 4.30
N ARG A 91 -1.60 21.71 4.27
CA ARG A 91 -1.88 20.80 3.17
C ARG A 91 -1.98 19.38 3.69
N PHE A 92 -2.99 18.67 3.23
CA PHE A 92 -3.16 17.24 3.47
C PHE A 92 -3.41 16.56 2.12
N GLU A 93 -2.45 15.75 1.67
CA GLU A 93 -2.52 15.03 0.41
C GLU A 93 -2.63 13.54 0.68
N VAL A 94 -3.76 12.97 0.25
CA VAL A 94 -4.01 11.54 0.32
C VAL A 94 -3.77 10.95 -1.05
N LYS A 95 -2.67 10.23 -1.19
CA LYS A 95 -2.46 9.36 -2.33
C LYS A 95 -2.96 7.99 -1.92
N GLN A 96 -4.13 7.61 -2.41
CA GLN A 96 -4.48 6.20 -2.34
C GLN A 96 -3.33 5.42 -2.98
N HIS A 97 -2.74 4.48 -2.24
CA HIS A 97 -1.92 3.45 -2.86
C HIS A 97 -2.89 2.63 -3.72
N HIS A 98 -3.23 3.15 -4.90
CA HIS A 98 -4.02 2.43 -5.88
C HIS A 98 -3.17 1.24 -6.31
N SER A 99 -3.35 0.16 -5.57
CA SER A 99 -2.88 -1.21 -5.75
C SER A 99 -1.37 -1.33 -6.07
N ALA A 100 -0.61 -1.81 -5.10
CA ALA A 100 0.28 -2.97 -5.22
C ALA A 100 1.04 -3.24 -6.55
N CYS A 101 1.44 -2.25 -7.35
CA CYS A 101 2.32 -2.45 -8.51
C CYS A 101 3.79 -2.66 -8.08
N PHE A 102 4.00 -3.52 -7.07
CA PHE A 102 5.26 -3.72 -6.36
C PHE A 102 6.42 -4.05 -7.31
N VAL A 103 6.17 -4.91 -8.31
CA VAL A 103 7.20 -5.27 -9.30
C VAL A 103 7.58 -4.09 -10.19
N THR A 104 6.60 -3.28 -10.59
CA THR A 104 6.84 -2.08 -11.40
C THR A 104 7.63 -1.05 -10.62
N THR A 105 7.23 -0.74 -9.38
CA THR A 105 7.95 0.19 -8.51
C THR A 105 9.39 -0.29 -8.23
N ALA A 106 9.58 -1.57 -7.91
CA ALA A 106 10.92 -2.12 -7.69
C ALA A 106 11.79 -2.11 -8.96
N ALA A 107 11.19 -2.28 -10.14
CA ALA A 107 11.94 -2.32 -11.40
C ALA A 107 12.22 -0.92 -11.96
N ALA A 108 11.25 0.00 -11.93
CA ALA A 108 11.26 1.26 -12.66
C ALA A 108 11.14 2.51 -11.78
N GLY A 109 10.92 2.35 -10.47
CA GLY A 109 10.65 3.45 -9.55
C GLY A 109 9.22 4.00 -9.69
N ASP A 110 8.96 5.08 -8.96
CA ASP A 110 7.72 5.84 -9.08
C ASP A 110 7.78 6.85 -10.25
N GLY A 111 6.62 7.18 -10.83
CA GLY A 111 6.50 8.18 -11.89
C GLY A 111 5.49 7.81 -12.98
N GLU A 112 5.53 8.53 -14.10
CA GLU A 112 4.55 8.43 -15.20
C GLU A 112 4.32 7.00 -15.71
N THR A 113 5.39 6.20 -15.81
CA THR A 113 5.32 4.78 -16.20
C THR A 113 4.42 3.96 -15.28
N LEU A 114 4.49 4.21 -13.97
CA LEU A 114 3.69 3.53 -12.97
C LEU A 114 2.23 3.98 -13.06
N ASP A 115 1.99 5.29 -13.23
CA ASP A 115 0.66 5.86 -13.33
C ASP A 115 -0.10 5.36 -14.57
N ASP A 116 0.57 5.24 -15.71
CA ASP A 116 -0.04 4.69 -16.93
C ASP A 116 -0.47 3.23 -16.76
N LEU A 117 0.34 2.42 -16.08
CA LEU A 117 0.04 1.01 -15.82
C LEU A 117 -1.07 0.84 -14.80
N ARG A 118 -1.13 1.71 -13.79
CA ARG A 118 -2.24 1.77 -12.83
C ARG A 118 -3.54 2.11 -13.54
N GLY A 119 -3.54 3.14 -14.38
CA GLY A 119 -4.71 3.52 -15.18
C GLY A 119 -5.23 2.37 -16.05
N PHE A 120 -4.32 1.60 -16.67
CA PHE A 120 -4.70 0.38 -17.39
C PHE A 120 -5.32 -0.69 -16.48
N ARG A 121 -4.68 -1.02 -15.36
CA ARG A 121 -5.20 -2.05 -14.44
C ARG A 121 -6.58 -1.66 -13.92
N ASP A 122 -6.71 -0.43 -13.43
CA ASP A 122 -7.94 0.05 -12.82
C ASP A 122 -9.05 0.16 -13.88
N GLY A 123 -8.73 0.64 -15.08
CA GLY A 123 -9.71 0.74 -16.16
C GLY A 123 -10.10 -0.57 -16.83
N TRP A 124 -9.22 -1.58 -16.87
CA TRP A 124 -9.45 -2.78 -17.69
C TRP A 124 -9.48 -4.09 -16.89
N LEU A 125 -8.54 -4.27 -15.96
CA LEU A 125 -8.45 -5.51 -15.18
C LEU A 125 -9.52 -5.55 -14.08
N THR A 126 -9.72 -4.47 -13.34
CA THR A 126 -10.69 -4.48 -12.21
C THR A 126 -12.15 -4.56 -12.68
N ASN A 127 -12.44 -4.09 -13.89
CA ASN A 127 -13.79 -4.13 -14.49
C ASN A 127 -14.24 -5.52 -14.96
N SER A 128 -13.43 -6.57 -14.76
CA SER A 128 -13.80 -7.94 -15.11
C SER A 128 -13.50 -8.92 -13.98
N ARG A 129 -14.34 -9.94 -13.80
CA ARG A 129 -14.11 -11.01 -12.79
C ARG A 129 -12.76 -11.69 -12.98
N VAL A 130 -12.39 -11.96 -14.24
CA VAL A 130 -11.10 -12.58 -14.57
C VAL A 130 -9.95 -11.66 -14.20
N GLY A 131 -10.02 -10.37 -14.54
CA GLY A 131 -8.96 -9.42 -14.21
C GLY A 131 -8.82 -9.18 -12.70
N GLY A 132 -9.92 -9.19 -11.94
CA GLY A 132 -9.88 -9.17 -10.48
C GLY A 132 -9.09 -10.35 -9.89
N THR A 133 -9.33 -11.57 -10.37
CA THR A 133 -8.55 -12.75 -9.95
C THR A 133 -7.07 -12.63 -10.33
N LEU A 134 -6.77 -12.08 -11.51
CA LEU A 134 -5.38 -11.85 -11.94
C LEU A 134 -4.66 -10.82 -11.05
N VAL A 135 -5.36 -9.75 -10.67
CA VAL A 135 -4.82 -8.74 -9.75
C VAL A 135 -4.56 -9.37 -8.38
N ALA A 136 -5.53 -10.09 -7.80
CA ALA A 136 -5.35 -10.75 -6.52
C ALA A 136 -4.19 -11.77 -6.51
N GLY A 137 -4.05 -12.53 -7.60
CA GLY A 137 -2.92 -13.45 -7.78
C GLY A 137 -1.57 -12.72 -7.83
N TYR A 138 -1.52 -11.62 -8.57
CA TYR A 138 -0.34 -10.77 -8.62
C TYR A 138 -0.01 -10.15 -7.27
N GLU A 139 -0.98 -9.62 -6.53
CA GLU A 139 -0.77 -9.01 -5.22
C GLU A 139 -0.19 -10.01 -4.20
N ARG A 140 -0.56 -11.29 -4.30
CA ARG A 140 0.02 -12.34 -3.46
C ARG A 140 1.49 -12.65 -3.79
N VAL A 141 1.85 -12.62 -5.07
CA VAL A 141 3.17 -13.08 -5.54
C VAL A 141 4.18 -11.92 -5.69
N SER A 142 3.69 -10.71 -5.92
CA SER A 142 4.53 -9.56 -6.25
C SER A 142 5.41 -9.05 -5.10
N PRO A 143 5.04 -9.06 -3.80
CA PRO A 143 5.90 -8.55 -2.74
C PRO A 143 7.25 -9.27 -2.62
N PRO A 144 7.35 -10.62 -2.54
CA PRO A 144 8.64 -11.30 -2.45
C PRO A 144 9.48 -11.11 -3.73
N VAL A 145 8.83 -11.05 -4.89
CA VAL A 145 9.49 -10.79 -6.16
C VAL A 145 10.09 -9.38 -6.19
N ALA A 146 9.31 -8.37 -5.81
CA ALA A 146 9.73 -6.99 -5.73
C ALA A 146 10.92 -6.80 -4.79
N ARG A 147 10.88 -7.41 -3.60
CA ARG A 147 12.03 -7.40 -2.66
C ARG A 147 13.30 -7.97 -3.28
N THR A 148 13.20 -9.04 -4.07
CA THR A 148 14.38 -9.60 -4.76
C THR A 148 14.89 -8.68 -5.86
N LEU A 149 14.01 -8.08 -6.67
CA LEU A 149 14.43 -7.14 -7.71
C LEU A 149 15.09 -5.89 -7.13
N ALA A 150 14.54 -5.36 -6.03
CA ALA A 150 15.07 -4.20 -5.31
C ALA A 150 16.47 -4.46 -4.72
N ARG A 151 16.71 -5.67 -4.17
CA ARG A 151 18.05 -6.07 -3.69
C ARG A 151 19.07 -6.26 -4.81
N HIS A 152 18.60 -6.50 -6.03
CA HIS A 152 19.45 -6.84 -7.19
C HIS A 152 19.19 -5.91 -8.39
N PRO A 153 19.36 -4.58 -8.25
CA PRO A 153 18.94 -3.60 -9.26
C PRO A 153 19.67 -3.77 -10.60
N ASP A 154 20.92 -4.24 -10.56
CA ASP A 154 21.78 -4.44 -11.73
C ASP A 154 21.70 -5.84 -12.35
N SER A 155 20.88 -6.73 -11.79
CA SER A 155 20.74 -8.07 -12.35
C SER A 155 20.16 -8.04 -13.76
N ARG A 156 20.52 -9.05 -14.58
CA ARG A 156 19.92 -9.24 -15.91
C ARG A 156 18.39 -9.33 -15.83
N THR A 157 17.88 -9.99 -14.79
CA THR A 157 16.45 -10.11 -14.49
C THR A 157 15.81 -8.73 -14.32
N THR A 158 16.33 -7.90 -13.41
CA THR A 158 15.76 -6.58 -13.14
C THR A 158 15.77 -5.71 -14.39
N ARG A 159 16.83 -5.77 -15.20
CA ARG A 159 16.92 -5.04 -16.48
C ARG A 159 15.88 -5.51 -17.51
N VAL A 160 15.62 -6.82 -17.59
CA VAL A 160 14.60 -7.38 -18.48
C VAL A 160 13.20 -6.97 -18.02
N VAL A 161 12.91 -7.09 -16.72
CA VAL A 161 11.63 -6.66 -16.14
C VAL A 161 11.39 -5.17 -16.37
N ARG A 162 12.40 -4.32 -16.13
CA ARG A 162 12.31 -2.86 -16.39
C ARG A 162 11.96 -2.56 -17.86
N ARG A 163 12.69 -3.16 -18.81
CA ARG A 163 12.39 -2.98 -20.25
C ARG A 163 10.99 -3.45 -20.63
N HIS A 164 10.51 -4.51 -19.99
CA HIS A 164 9.18 -5.04 -20.21
C HIS A 164 8.10 -4.09 -19.68
N VAL A 165 8.27 -3.60 -18.46
CA VAL A 165 7.44 -2.57 -17.84
C VAL A 165 7.35 -1.33 -18.73
N ASP A 166 8.48 -0.82 -19.23
CA ASP A 166 8.50 0.35 -20.12
C ASP A 166 7.71 0.13 -21.42
N ARG A 167 7.76 -1.09 -21.97
CA ARG A 167 6.97 -1.45 -23.16
C ARG A 167 5.48 -1.47 -22.84
N CYS A 168 5.11 -2.04 -21.69
CA CYS A 168 3.72 -2.08 -21.23
C CYS A 168 3.19 -0.65 -21.02
N ALA A 169 3.94 0.23 -20.35
CA ALA A 169 3.53 1.61 -20.13
C ALA A 169 3.35 2.38 -21.43
N ARG A 170 4.26 2.22 -22.42
CA ARG A 170 4.07 2.81 -23.75
C ARG A 170 2.81 2.34 -24.45
N LEU A 171 2.44 1.07 -24.29
CA LEU A 171 1.22 0.51 -24.86
C LEU A 171 -0.04 0.99 -24.12
N ALA A 172 0.00 1.06 -22.79
CA ALA A 172 -1.06 1.64 -21.98
C ALA A 172 -1.33 3.11 -22.36
N ARG A 173 -0.27 3.92 -22.51
CA ARG A 173 -0.38 5.30 -23.03
C ARG A 173 -1.03 5.37 -24.40
N ARG A 174 -0.68 4.45 -25.31
CA ARG A 174 -1.29 4.38 -26.65
C ARG A 174 -2.77 4.00 -26.56
N GLN A 175 -3.11 3.04 -25.71
CA GLN A 175 -4.49 2.62 -25.49
C GLN A 175 -5.35 3.77 -24.95
N ALA A 176 -4.85 4.52 -23.98
CA ALA A 176 -5.56 5.66 -23.39
C ALA A 176 -5.87 6.79 -24.39
N ARG A 177 -5.07 6.92 -25.46
CA ARG A 177 -5.26 7.94 -26.51
C ARG A 177 -6.14 7.46 -27.67
N GLU A 178 -6.40 6.17 -27.78
CA GLU A 178 -7.13 5.58 -28.91
C GLU A 178 -8.65 5.74 -28.73
N ARG A 179 -9.34 6.18 -29.79
CA ARG A 179 -10.79 6.44 -29.76
C ARG A 179 -11.61 5.25 -30.26
N SER A 180 -11.00 4.36 -31.04
CA SER A 180 -11.66 3.18 -31.57
C SER A 180 -11.82 2.09 -30.51
N ARG A 181 -13.07 1.71 -30.20
CA ARG A 181 -13.38 0.66 -29.21
C ARG A 181 -12.71 -0.68 -29.54
N VAL A 182 -12.66 -1.06 -30.82
CA VAL A 182 -12.05 -2.33 -31.26
C VAL A 182 -10.54 -2.32 -31.00
N ARG A 183 -9.86 -1.21 -31.30
CA ARG A 183 -8.42 -1.08 -31.06
C ARG A 183 -8.10 -1.00 -29.57
N VAL A 184 -8.91 -0.27 -28.79
CA VAL A 184 -8.78 -0.21 -27.33
C VAL A 184 -8.94 -1.61 -26.72
N ALA A 185 -9.90 -2.40 -27.19
CA ALA A 185 -10.08 -3.78 -26.73
C ALA A 185 -8.90 -4.68 -27.12
N GLY A 186 -8.44 -4.60 -28.38
CA GLY A 186 -7.28 -5.36 -28.85
C GLY A 186 -6.00 -5.02 -28.08
N LEU A 187 -5.74 -3.74 -27.84
CA LEU A 187 -4.61 -3.28 -27.01
C LEU A 187 -4.74 -3.76 -25.56
N GLY A 188 -5.95 -3.79 -25.01
CA GLY A 188 -6.22 -4.32 -23.68
C GLY A 188 -5.84 -5.80 -23.57
N VAL A 189 -6.27 -6.63 -24.52
CA VAL A 189 -5.90 -8.06 -24.56
C VAL A 189 -4.38 -8.23 -24.65
N VAL A 190 -3.70 -7.46 -25.51
CA VAL A 190 -2.23 -7.49 -25.63
C VAL A 190 -1.57 -7.13 -24.31
N LEU A 191 -2.06 -6.09 -23.62
CA LEU A 191 -1.54 -5.68 -22.32
C LEU A 191 -1.77 -6.74 -21.24
N VAL A 192 -2.90 -7.44 -21.22
CA VAL A 192 -3.12 -8.57 -20.30
C VAL A 192 -2.12 -9.70 -20.56
N VAL A 193 -1.89 -10.07 -21.82
CA VAL A 193 -0.88 -11.09 -22.16
C VAL A 193 0.52 -10.65 -21.71
N LEU A 194 0.88 -9.39 -21.98
CA LEU A 194 2.16 -8.84 -21.53
C LEU A 194 2.27 -8.80 -20.02
N TYR A 195 1.19 -8.47 -19.30
CA TYR A 195 1.16 -8.50 -17.85
C TYR A 195 1.49 -9.90 -17.32
N LEU A 196 0.84 -10.94 -17.84
CA LEU A 196 1.11 -12.33 -17.46
C LEU A 196 2.56 -12.74 -17.74
N VAL A 197 3.09 -12.36 -18.90
CA VAL A 197 4.50 -12.60 -19.25
C VAL A 197 5.44 -11.89 -18.28
N GLY A 198 5.14 -10.64 -17.92
CA GLY A 198 5.93 -9.87 -16.97
C GLY A 198 5.98 -10.53 -15.59
N VAL A 199 4.84 -11.00 -15.09
CA VAL A 199 4.75 -11.73 -13.82
C VAL A 199 5.57 -13.03 -13.90
N ALA A 200 5.42 -13.82 -14.96
CA ALA A 200 6.16 -15.06 -15.14
C ALA A 200 7.68 -14.83 -15.18
N LEU A 201 8.15 -13.81 -15.91
CA LEU A 201 9.57 -13.44 -15.96
C LEU A 201 10.11 -13.03 -14.58
N ALA A 202 9.33 -12.26 -13.83
CA ALA A 202 9.72 -11.78 -12.52
C ALA A 202 9.80 -12.93 -11.49
N VAL A 203 8.82 -13.85 -11.50
CA VAL A 203 8.82 -15.06 -10.67
C VAL A 203 9.98 -15.99 -11.01
N ALA A 204 10.19 -16.28 -12.31
CA ALA A 204 11.29 -17.13 -12.74
C ALA A 204 12.66 -16.53 -12.37
N GLY A 205 12.82 -15.22 -12.55
CA GLY A 205 14.00 -14.50 -12.15
C GLY A 205 14.24 -14.50 -10.63
N HIS A 206 13.16 -14.34 -9.84
CA HIS A 206 13.22 -14.47 -8.38
C HIS A 206 13.69 -15.87 -7.97
N ALA A 207 13.11 -16.92 -8.52
CA ALA A 207 13.49 -18.30 -8.24
C ALA A 207 14.95 -18.58 -8.61
N ALA A 208 15.40 -18.10 -9.78
CA ALA A 208 16.79 -18.26 -10.23
C ALA A 208 17.80 -17.57 -9.31
N ILE A 209 17.47 -16.37 -8.79
CA ILE A 209 18.32 -15.66 -7.83
C ILE A 209 18.38 -16.43 -6.51
N ARG A 210 17.24 -16.90 -5.98
CA ARG A 210 17.20 -17.65 -4.72
C ARG A 210 17.96 -18.97 -4.80
N ALA A 211 17.86 -19.68 -5.93
CA ALA A 211 18.63 -20.91 -6.15
C ALA A 211 20.14 -20.66 -6.11
N ARG A 212 20.61 -19.54 -6.67
CA ARG A 212 22.04 -19.16 -6.63
C ARG A 212 22.50 -18.79 -5.22
N GLU A 213 21.67 -18.08 -4.46
CA GLU A 213 21.96 -17.75 -3.05
C GLU A 213 22.14 -19.03 -2.21
N LEU A 214 21.32 -20.06 -2.42
CA LEU A 214 21.42 -21.34 -1.71
C LEU A 214 22.70 -22.11 -2.05
N VAL A 215 23.03 -22.25 -3.34
CA VAL A 215 24.25 -22.94 -3.79
C VAL A 215 25.52 -22.24 -3.28
N ALA A 216 25.52 -20.90 -3.26
CA ALA A 216 26.63 -20.14 -2.72
C ALA A 216 26.80 -20.36 -1.21
N GLY A 217 25.70 -20.39 -0.46
CA GLY A 217 25.73 -20.66 0.99
C GLY A 217 26.22 -22.07 1.33
N GLU A 218 25.85 -23.08 0.54
CA GLU A 218 26.36 -24.46 0.70
C GLU A 218 27.87 -24.54 0.43
N ALA A 219 28.37 -23.84 -0.59
CA ALA A 219 29.79 -23.79 -0.90
C ALA A 219 30.60 -23.09 0.21
N GLU A 220 30.09 -21.99 0.78
CA GLU A 220 30.72 -21.28 1.89
C GLU A 220 30.71 -22.10 3.19
N ALA A 221 29.62 -22.79 3.48
CA ALA A 221 29.53 -23.70 4.63
C ALA A 221 30.51 -24.88 4.50
N ALA A 222 30.62 -25.47 3.30
CA ALA A 222 31.58 -26.53 3.02
C ALA A 222 33.03 -26.03 3.15
N TYR A 223 33.32 -24.81 2.67
CA TYR A 223 34.64 -24.19 2.81
C TYR A 223 34.99 -23.93 4.29
N SER A 224 34.08 -23.33 5.07
CA SER A 224 34.28 -23.05 6.50
C SER A 224 34.44 -24.33 7.34
N ALA A 225 33.72 -25.40 6.99
CA ALA A 225 33.89 -26.71 7.63
C ALA A 225 35.25 -27.35 7.31
N SER A 226 35.78 -27.12 6.10
CA SER A 226 37.10 -27.63 5.71
C SER A 226 38.28 -26.82 6.29
N ASP A 227 38.07 -25.53 6.55
CA ASP A 227 39.10 -24.60 7.04
C ASP A 227 39.13 -24.48 8.57
N SER A 228 38.15 -25.06 9.28
CA SER A 228 38.20 -25.14 10.74
C SER A 228 39.40 -26.00 11.16
N PRO A 229 40.50 -25.41 11.69
CA PRO A 229 41.68 -26.18 12.04
C PRO A 229 41.27 -27.18 13.11
N ARG A 230 41.61 -28.45 12.88
CA ARG A 230 41.45 -29.52 13.86
C ARG A 230 42.24 -29.16 15.12
N LEU A 231 41.62 -28.41 16.03
CA LEU A 231 42.01 -28.28 17.43
C LEU A 231 41.64 -29.60 18.15
N THR A 232 41.94 -30.73 17.53
CA THR A 232 41.92 -32.03 18.19
C THR A 232 43.26 -32.20 18.89
N GLY A 233 43.28 -31.81 20.16
CA GLY A 233 44.06 -32.52 21.17
C GLY A 233 45.58 -32.37 21.06
N ARG A 234 46.10 -31.24 21.54
CA ARG A 234 47.30 -31.31 22.40
C ARG A 234 46.80 -31.42 23.84
N ARG A 235 46.31 -32.61 24.21
CA ARG A 235 46.16 -32.99 25.62
C ARG A 235 47.58 -33.03 26.15
N SER A 236 47.94 -32.01 26.93
CA SER A 236 49.18 -32.01 27.68
C SER A 236 49.12 -33.17 28.67
N ASP A 237 49.85 -34.24 28.37
CA ASP A 237 50.26 -35.23 29.36
C ASP A 237 51.18 -34.51 30.35
N ALA A 238 50.57 -33.95 31.40
CA ALA A 238 51.25 -33.32 32.50
C ALA A 238 50.53 -33.70 33.79
N ASP A 239 50.50 -35.00 34.10
CA ASP A 239 50.34 -35.45 35.48
C ASP A 239 50.80 -36.90 35.65
N SER A 240 52.07 -37.08 36.04
CA SER A 240 52.59 -38.33 36.63
C SER A 240 53.97 -38.05 37.24
N ARG A 241 53.95 -37.42 38.41
CA ARG A 241 55.00 -37.47 39.44
C ARG A 241 54.33 -37.58 40.81
N SER A 242 54.98 -38.31 41.73
CA SER A 242 54.54 -38.74 43.08
C SER A 242 53.75 -40.07 43.03
N ASP A 243 54.18 -41.19 43.62
CA ASP A 243 55.18 -41.49 44.67
C ASP A 243 55.89 -42.83 44.41
#